data_AF-A0A2V9IFC4-F1
#
_entry.id   AF-A0A2V9IFC4-F1
#
_cell.length_a   1.000
_cell.length_b   1.000
_cell.length_c   1.000
_cell.angle_alpha   90.00
_cell.angle_beta   90.00
_cell.angle_gamma   90.00
#
_symmetry.space_group_name_H-M   'P 1'
#
loop_
_entity.id
_entity.type
_entity.pdbx_description
1 polymer ?
#
loop_
_entity_poly.entity_id
_entity_poly.type
_entity_poly.pdbx_seq_one_letter_code
_entity_poly.pdbx_strand_id
1 'polypeptide(L)'
;MRTAVAMSLNLVGVLIYAFGLVGPLTPSEGMPNLVEVFIFACCPVALLVISFFMSRMLAARLIASVEIACIAGFTGWLLWLQLRTS
;
A
#
# COMPACT_ATOMS: atom_id res chain seq x y z
N MET A 1 19.37 6.73 13.94
CA MET A 1 18.76 5.40 13.71
C MET A 1 17.27 5.47 13.36
N ARG A 2 16.40 6.13 14.15
CA ARG A 2 14.94 6.16 13.88
C ARG A 2 14.52 6.58 12.45
N THR A 3 15.17 7.58 11.86
CA THR A 3 14.85 8.03 10.49
C THR A 3 15.21 6.98 9.42
N ALA A 4 16.35 6.30 9.58
CA ALA A 4 16.75 5.23 8.67
C ALA A 4 15.76 4.06 8.73
N VAL A 5 15.31 3.69 9.94
CA VAL A 5 14.27 2.66 10.11
C VAL A 5 12.95 3.09 9.47
N ALA A 6 12.53 4.35 9.64
CA ALA A 6 11.32 4.86 9.01
C ALA A 6 11.40 4.80 7.48
N MET A 7 12.55 5.14 6.89
CA MET A 7 12.77 5.04 5.45
C MET A 7 12.77 3.58 4.96
N SER A 8 13.36 2.66 5.72
CA SER A 8 13.31 1.23 5.41
C SER A 8 11.88 0.68 5.46
N LEU A 9 11.09 1.04 6.47
CA LEU A 9 9.69 0.62 6.59
C LEU A 9 8.82 1.18 5.46
N ASN A 10 9.10 2.43 5.05
CA ASN A 10 8.45 3.06 3.92
C ASN A 10 8.74 2.27 2.62
N LEU A 11 10.01 2.01 2.33
CA LEU A 11 10.42 1.21 1.18
C LEU A 11 9.80 -0.19 1.18
N VAL A 12 9.81 -0.88 2.33
CA VAL A 12 9.21 -2.22 2.47
C VAL A 12 7.70 -2.17 2.23
N GLY A 13 6.99 -1.17 2.77
CA GLY A 13 5.57 -0.97 2.52
C GLY A 13 5.26 -0.81 1.03
N VAL A 14 6.02 0.04 0.33
CA VAL A 14 5.85 0.23 -1.12
C VAL A 14 6.12 -1.06 -1.90
N LEU A 15 7.15 -1.83 -1.53
CA LEU A 15 7.48 -3.10 -2.19
C LEU A 15 6.39 -4.17 -1.99
N ILE A 16 5.85 -4.30 -0.77
CA ILE A 16 4.73 -5.22 -0.49
C ILE A 16 3.52 -4.85 -1.34
N TYR A 17 3.21 -3.55 -1.39
CA TYR A 17 2.10 -3.06 -2.20
C TYR A 17 2.32 -3.35 -3.69
N ALA A 18 3.50 -3.02 -4.23
CA ALA A 18 3.85 -3.27 -5.63
C ALA A 18 3.79 -4.77 -5.99
N PHE A 19 4.20 -5.65 -5.08
CA PHE A 19 4.06 -7.10 -5.29
C PHE A 19 2.59 -7.54 -5.30
N GLY A 20 1.77 -6.99 -4.40
CA GLY A 20 0.32 -7.23 -4.37
C GLY A 20 -0.42 -6.73 -5.61
N LEU A 21 0.17 -5.79 -6.35
CA LEU A 21 -0.37 -5.31 -7.64
C LEU A 21 -0.12 -6.27 -8.80
N VAL A 22 0.78 -7.24 -8.67
CA VAL A 22 1.11 -8.17 -9.77
C VAL A 22 -0.12 -8.95 -10.21
N GLY A 23 -0.92 -9.47 -9.27
CA GLY A 23 -2.18 -10.15 -9.58
C GLY A 23 -3.15 -9.28 -10.40
N PRO A 24 -3.67 -8.16 -9.86
CA PRO A 24 -4.63 -7.31 -10.57
C PRO A 24 -4.10 -6.69 -11.86
N LEU A 25 -2.78 -6.52 -12.01
CA LEU A 25 -2.17 -5.99 -13.24
C LEU A 25 -1.81 -7.07 -14.26
N THR A 26 -1.97 -8.36 -13.93
CA THR A 26 -1.68 -9.48 -14.83
C THR A 26 -2.97 -10.18 -15.20
N PRO A 27 -3.61 -9.84 -16.34
CA PRO A 27 -4.94 -10.35 -16.71
C PRO A 27 -5.03 -11.87 -16.83
N SER A 28 -3.90 -12.57 -17.03
CA SER A 28 -3.84 -14.04 -17.10
C SER A 28 -4.06 -14.74 -15.75
N GLU A 29 -3.84 -14.04 -14.63
CA GLU A 29 -4.01 -14.57 -13.27
C GLU A 29 -5.45 -14.39 -12.74
N GLY A 30 -6.29 -13.64 -13.47
CA GLY A 30 -7.63 -13.28 -13.02
C GLY A 30 -7.64 -12.12 -12.02
N MET A 31 -8.84 -11.70 -11.60
CA MET A 31 -8.96 -10.69 -10.55
C MET A 31 -8.52 -11.27 -9.20
N PRO A 32 -7.72 -10.54 -8.39
CA PRO A 32 -7.31 -11.00 -7.07
C PRO A 32 -8.53 -11.24 -6.18
N ASN A 33 -8.40 -12.12 -5.19
CA ASN A 33 -9.48 -12.33 -4.22
C ASN A 33 -9.62 -11.11 -3.30
N LEU A 34 -10.82 -10.83 -2.77
CA LEU A 34 -11.09 -9.76 -1.80
C LEU A 34 -10.15 -9.83 -0.58
N VAL A 35 -9.82 -11.05 -0.14
CA VAL A 35 -8.89 -11.28 0.98
C VAL A 35 -7.48 -10.83 0.63
N GLU A 36 -7.02 -11.09 -0.59
CA GLU A 36 -5.68 -10.69 -1.05
C GLU A 36 -5.61 -9.16 -1.16
N VAL A 37 -6.63 -8.53 -1.77
CA VAL A 37 -6.73 -7.07 -1.85
C VAL A 37 -6.65 -6.43 -0.47
N PHE A 38 -7.31 -7.01 0.54
CA PHE A 38 -7.26 -6.51 1.90
C PHE A 38 -5.88 -6.65 2.54
N ILE A 39 -5.22 -7.81 2.40
CA ILE A 39 -3.88 -8.05 2.96
C ILE A 39 -2.85 -7.13 2.31
N PHE A 40 -2.87 -7.02 0.99
CA PHE A 40 -1.94 -6.20 0.22
C PHE A 40 -2.20 -4.69 0.34
N ALA A 41 -3.37 -4.26 0.84
CA ALA A 41 -3.62 -2.87 1.19
C ALA A 41 -3.29 -2.55 2.66
N CYS A 42 -3.74 -3.37 3.60
CA CYS A 42 -3.62 -3.08 5.04
C CYS A 42 -2.19 -3.22 5.56
N CYS A 43 -1.44 -4.22 5.10
CA CYS A 43 -0.06 -4.45 5.52
C CYS A 43 0.86 -3.25 5.18
N PRO A 44 0.92 -2.76 3.94
CA PRO A 44 1.76 -1.60 3.62
C PRO A 44 1.27 -0.31 4.26
N VAL A 45 -0.05 -0.10 4.39
CA VAL A 45 -0.59 1.07 5.10
C VAL A 45 -0.13 1.09 6.57
N ALA A 46 -0.16 -0.06 7.26
CA ALA A 46 0.33 -0.14 8.64
C ALA A 46 1.81 0.23 8.74
N LEU A 47 2.65 -0.25 7.83
CA LEU A 47 4.08 0.09 7.79
C LEU A 47 4.33 1.58 7.50
N LEU A 48 3.55 2.16 6.59
CA LEU A 48 3.62 3.59 6.26
C LEU A 48 3.16 4.48 7.42
N VAL A 49 2.11 4.06 8.15
CA VAL A 49 1.66 4.75 9.36
C VAL A 49 2.74 4.72 10.44
N ILE A 50 3.38 3.57 10.66
CA ILE A 50 4.51 3.46 11.59
C ILE A 50 5.67 4.35 11.14
N SER A 51 6.01 4.35 9.85
CA SER A 51 7.04 5.22 9.27
C SER A 51 6.72 6.71 9.49
N PHE A 52 5.46 7.11 9.29
CA PHE A 52 4.98 8.48 9.49
C PHE A 52 5.18 8.96 10.94
N PHE A 53 4.83 8.13 11.93
CA PHE A 53 5.00 8.49 13.35
C PHE A 53 6.46 8.41 13.82
N MET A 54 7.28 7.56 13.20
CA MET A 54 8.71 7.42 13.54
C MET A 54 9.58 8.53 12.95
N SER A 55 9.18 9.11 11.82
CA SER A 55 9.97 10.13 11.13
C SER A 55 9.77 11.53 11.71
N ARG A 56 10.88 12.24 11.96
CA ARG A 56 10.87 13.66 12.33
C ARG A 56 10.93 14.61 11.13
N MET A 57 11.24 14.09 9.95
CA MET A 57 11.36 14.89 8.74
C MET A 57 9.99 15.11 8.11
N LEU A 58 9.61 16.37 7.91
CA LEU A 58 8.34 16.72 7.27
C LEU A 58 8.20 16.08 5.88
N ALA A 59 9.25 16.11 5.07
CA ALA A 59 9.26 15.50 3.74
C ALA A 59 8.92 14.00 3.78
N ALA A 60 9.55 13.24 4.68
CA ALA A 60 9.28 11.81 4.82
C ALA A 60 7.85 11.51 5.31
N ARG A 61 7.29 12.38 6.16
CA ARG A 61 5.89 12.29 6.60
C ARG A 61 4.93 12.56 5.44
N LEU A 62 5.20 13.58 4.63
CA LEU A 62 4.40 13.89 3.45
C LEU A 62 4.43 12.75 2.43
N ILE A 63 5.61 12.16 2.17
CA ILE A 63 5.74 11.00 1.29
C ILE A 63 4.88 9.84 1.79
N ALA A 64 5.02 9.46 3.07
CA ALA A 64 4.21 8.39 3.65
C ALA A 64 2.69 8.70 3.60
N SER A 65 2.27 9.94 3.81
CA SER A 65 0.86 10.34 3.69
C SER A 65 0.33 10.22 2.26
N VAL A 66 1.12 10.64 1.27
CA VAL A 66 0.75 10.51 -0.15
C VAL A 66 0.63 9.03 -0.53
N GLU A 67 1.59 8.21 -0.10
CA GLU A 67 1.55 6.76 -0.37
C GLU A 67 0.34 6.09 0.27
N ILE A 68 -0.01 6.43 1.51
CA ILE A 68 -1.24 5.94 2.16
C ILE A 68 -2.48 6.32 1.35
N ALA A 69 -2.56 7.58 0.89
CA ALA A 69 -3.69 8.04 0.08
C ALA A 69 -3.77 7.31 -1.27
N CYS A 70 -2.63 7.09 -1.93
CA CYS A 70 -2.56 6.32 -3.17
C CYS A 70 -3.01 4.88 -2.99
N ILE A 71 -2.54 4.19 -1.94
CA ILE A 71 -2.94 2.82 -1.63
C ILE A 71 -4.43 2.76 -1.35
N ALA A 72 -4.95 3.65 -0.51
CA ALA A 72 -6.38 3.69 -0.18
C ALA A 72 -7.26 3.96 -1.42
N GLY A 73 -6.88 4.93 -2.25
CA GLY A 73 -7.60 5.28 -3.48
C GLY A 73 -7.63 4.14 -4.49
N PHE A 74 -6.47 3.51 -4.74
CA PHE A 74 -6.39 2.39 -5.67
C PHE A 74 -7.09 1.13 -5.14
N THR A 75 -6.96 0.83 -3.85
CA THR A 75 -7.69 -0.28 -3.21
C THR A 75 -9.20 -0.06 -3.31
N GLY A 76 -9.68 1.16 -3.06
CA GLY A 76 -11.09 1.50 -3.22
C GLY A 76 -11.59 1.33 -4.66
N TRP A 77 -10.76 1.70 -5.64
CA TRP A 77 -11.06 1.48 -7.05
C TRP A 77 -11.11 -0.01 -7.43
N LEU A 78 -10.17 -0.83 -6.93
CA LEU A 78 -10.18 -2.28 -7.13
C LEU A 78 -11.43 -2.94 -6.55
N LEU A 79 -11.79 -2.59 -5.31
CA LEU A 79 -13.00 -3.10 -4.66
C LEU A 79 -14.27 -2.70 -5.45
N TRP A 80 -14.33 -1.46 -5.93
CA TRP A 80 -15.43 -0.99 -6.76
C TRP A 80 -15.53 -1.76 -8.08
N LEU A 81 -14.40 -2.04 -8.73
CA LEU A 81 -14.36 -2.86 -9.95
C LEU A 81 -14.85 -4.29 -9.68
N GLN A 82 -14.35 -4.93 -8.62
CA GLN A 82 -14.77 -6.29 -8.24
C GLN A 82 -16.27 -6.37 -8.02
N LEU A 83 -16.87 -5.39 -7.33
CA LEU A 83 -18.32 -5.32 -7.09
C LEU A 83 -19.15 -5.10 -8.36
N ARG A 84 -18.56 -4.55 -9.44
CA ARG A 84 -19.26 -4.39 -10.73
C ARG A 84 -19.18 -5.63 -11.61
N THR A 85 -18.14 -6.44 -11.43
CA THR A 85 -17.86 -7.63 -12.24
C THR A 85 -18.36 -8.93 -11.61
N SER A 86 -18.90 -8.87 -10.38
CA SER A 86 -19.58 -9.97 -9.69
C SER A 86 -21.10 -9.87 -9.86
#